data_AF-A0A2D4NP50-F1
#
_entry.id   AF-A0A2D4NP50-F1
#
_cell.length_a   1.000
_cell.length_b   1.000
_cell.length_c   1.000
_cell.angle_alpha   90.00
_cell.angle_beta   90.00
_cell.angle_gamma   90.00
#
_symmetry.space_group_name_H-M   'P 1'
#
loop_
_entity.id
_entity.type
_entity.pdbx_description
1 polymer ?
#
loop_
_entity_poly.entity_id
_entity_poly.type
_entity_poly.pdbx_seq_one_letter_code
_entity_poly.pdbx_strand_id
1 'polypeptide(L)'
;GHPGYISHDKETSIKYISHQHPNHPQLFSIVRQACVRSLSCEVCPGREGPIFFGDEQHGFVFSHTFFIKDSLARGFQRWYSIITIMMDQCLICLKEEWMNKVKVLFKFTKVDS
;
A
#
# COMPACT_ATOMS: atom_id res chain seq x y z
N GLY A 1 -6.38 -5.45 -21.86
CA GLY A 1 -5.56 -5.35 -20.63
C GLY A 1 -5.23 -6.74 -20.12
N HIS A 2 -4.18 -6.90 -19.33
CA HIS A 2 -3.82 -8.19 -18.72
C HIS A 2 -4.90 -8.62 -17.70
N PRO A 3 -5.35 -9.89 -17.67
CA PRO A 3 -6.47 -10.35 -16.85
C PRO A 3 -6.14 -10.56 -15.36
N GLY A 4 -5.02 -10.01 -14.87
CA GLY A 4 -4.55 -10.18 -13.49
C GLY A 4 -4.04 -11.59 -13.16
N TYR A 5 -3.75 -11.82 -11.87
CA TYR A 5 -3.22 -13.09 -11.35
C TYR A 5 -4.06 -13.61 -10.19
N ILE A 6 -4.16 -14.93 -10.04
CA ILE A 6 -4.87 -15.58 -8.93
C ILE A 6 -3.98 -16.66 -8.35
N SER A 7 -3.73 -16.57 -7.04
CA SER A 7 -2.95 -17.55 -6.26
C SER A 7 -3.86 -18.25 -5.27
N HIS A 8 -3.76 -19.58 -5.20
CA HIS A 8 -4.61 -20.41 -4.36
C HIS A 8 -3.77 -21.07 -3.27
N ASP A 9 -4.12 -20.82 -2.01
CA ASP A 9 -3.56 -21.54 -0.88
C ASP A 9 -4.42 -22.78 -0.60
N LYS A 10 -3.80 -23.96 -0.75
CA LYS A 10 -4.49 -25.26 -0.61
C LYS A 10 -4.76 -25.64 0.83
N GLU A 11 -3.97 -25.14 1.79
CA GLU A 11 -4.09 -25.50 3.20
C GLU A 11 -5.21 -24.71 3.86
N THR A 12 -5.27 -23.41 3.60
CA THR A 12 -6.29 -22.51 4.17
C THR A 12 -7.53 -22.37 3.30
N SER A 13 -7.50 -22.89 2.07
CA SER A 13 -8.53 -22.67 1.04
C SER A 13 -8.77 -21.19 0.69
N ILE A 14 -7.81 -20.32 0.97
CA ILE A 14 -7.86 -18.88 0.65
C ILE A 14 -7.39 -18.64 -0.79
N LYS A 15 -8.05 -17.71 -1.47
CA LYS A 15 -7.67 -17.25 -2.82
C LYS A 15 -7.22 -15.80 -2.77
N TYR A 16 -6.05 -15.52 -3.33
CA TYR A 16 -5.49 -14.18 -3.45
C TYR A 16 -5.60 -13.72 -4.90
N ILE A 17 -6.27 -12.59 -5.14
CA ILE A 17 -6.52 -12.05 -6.48
C ILE A 17 -5.73 -10.75 -6.64
N SER A 18 -4.92 -10.66 -7.69
CA SER A 18 -4.13 -9.48 -8.05
C SER A 18 -4.65 -8.88 -9.36
N HIS A 19 -4.95 -7.59 -9.34
CA HIS A 19 -5.40 -6.81 -10.48
C HIS A 19 -4.89 -5.38 -10.36
N GLN A 20 -4.87 -4.63 -11.47
CA GLN A 20 -4.49 -3.22 -11.45
C GLN A 20 -5.43 -2.38 -10.56
N HIS A 21 -6.71 -2.72 -10.55
CA HIS A 21 -7.72 -2.13 -9.68
C HIS A 21 -8.78 -3.19 -9.34
N PRO A 22 -9.42 -3.11 -8.17
CA PRO A 22 -10.50 -4.03 -7.83
C PRO A 22 -11.68 -3.85 -8.80
N ASN A 23 -12.39 -4.96 -9.09
CA ASN A 23 -13.57 -4.96 -9.96
C ASN A 23 -14.83 -4.48 -9.24
N HIS A 24 -14.87 -4.57 -7.90
CA HIS A 24 -16.02 -4.13 -7.11
C HIS A 24 -16.01 -2.61 -6.95
N PRO A 25 -17.07 -1.87 -7.36
CA PRO A 25 -17.06 -0.41 -7.37
C PRO A 25 -16.83 0.25 -6.00
N GLN A 26 -17.34 -0.36 -4.92
CA GLN A 26 -17.13 0.16 -3.56
C GLN A 26 -15.67 0.03 -3.14
N LEU A 27 -15.04 -1.13 -3.39
CA LEU A 27 -13.60 -1.34 -3.11
C LEU A 27 -12.75 -0.42 -3.97
N PHE A 28 -13.12 -0.20 -5.23
CA PHE A 28 -12.43 0.73 -6.10
C PHE A 28 -12.41 2.15 -5.53
N SER A 29 -13.56 2.61 -5.02
CA SER A 29 -13.68 3.95 -4.43
C SER A 29 -12.77 4.09 -3.21
N ILE A 30 -12.77 3.09 -2.32
CA ILE A 30 -11.92 3.06 -1.12
C ILE A 30 -10.44 3.05 -1.47
N VAL A 31 -10.01 2.13 -2.35
CA VAL A 31 -8.61 2.03 -2.79
C VAL A 31 -8.15 3.32 -3.46
N ARG A 32 -8.99 3.92 -4.31
CA ARG A 32 -8.66 5.17 -5.00
C ARG A 32 -8.48 6.33 -4.02
N GLN A 33 -9.38 6.47 -3.04
CA GLN A 33 -9.29 7.51 -2.03
C GLN A 33 -8.03 7.33 -1.16
N ALA A 34 -7.72 6.09 -0.76
CA ALA A 34 -6.50 5.77 -0.03
C ALA A 34 -5.24 6.17 -0.83
N CYS A 35 -5.15 5.80 -2.11
CA CYS A 35 -4.03 6.18 -2.97
C CYS A 35 -3.84 7.70 -3.09
N VAL A 36 -4.94 8.45 -3.29
CA VAL A 36 -4.88 9.92 -3.39
C VAL A 36 -4.36 10.53 -2.08
N ARG A 37 -4.91 10.10 -0.94
CA ARG A 37 -4.48 10.58 0.37
C ARG A 37 -3.00 10.28 0.63
N SER A 38 -2.57 9.04 0.40
CA SER A 38 -1.20 8.58 0.59
C SER A 38 -0.14 9.35 -0.20
N LEU A 39 -0.46 9.80 -1.41
CA LEU A 39 0.49 10.47 -2.30
C LEU A 39 0.38 11.99 -2.27
N SER A 40 -0.77 12.55 -1.87
CA SER A 40 -1.07 13.98 -2.04
C SER A 40 -1.41 14.72 -0.75
N CYS A 41 -2.11 14.08 0.19
CA CYS A 41 -2.70 14.78 1.35
C CYS A 41 -1.94 14.51 2.64
N GLU A 42 -1.42 13.31 2.81
CA GLU A 42 -0.75 12.87 4.03
C GLU A 42 0.76 13.10 3.89
N VAL A 43 1.33 13.88 4.81
CA VAL A 43 2.74 14.30 4.73
C VAL A 43 3.53 13.70 5.89
N CYS A 44 4.54 12.89 5.57
CA CYS A 44 5.52 12.42 6.54
C CYS A 44 6.61 13.51 6.74
N PRO A 45 7.04 13.80 7.97
CA PRO A 45 8.26 14.57 8.22
C PRO A 45 9.45 13.90 7.52
N GLY A 46 10.10 14.60 6.58
CA GLY A 46 11.17 14.04 5.74
C GLY A 46 10.71 13.44 4.40
N ARG A 47 9.41 13.51 4.08
CA ARG A 47 8.75 13.09 2.81
C ARG A 47 8.77 11.59 2.49
N GLU A 48 9.70 10.81 3.05
CA GLU A 48 9.69 9.34 3.00
C GLU A 48 9.33 8.77 4.36
N GLY A 49 8.55 7.69 4.39
CA GLY A 49 8.27 6.97 5.62
C GLY A 49 6.85 6.43 5.74
N PRO A 50 6.60 5.63 6.79
CA PRO A 50 5.29 5.08 7.08
C PRO A 50 4.37 6.15 7.70
N ILE A 51 3.11 6.16 7.26
CA ILE A 51 2.02 6.98 7.78
C ILE A 51 0.82 6.06 8.01
N PHE A 52 0.08 6.31 9.08
CA PHE A 52 -1.18 5.64 9.36
C PHE A 52 -2.30 6.67 9.42
N PHE A 53 -3.37 6.44 8.67
CA PHE A 53 -4.53 7.33 8.61
C PHE A 53 -5.78 6.53 8.23
N GLY A 54 -6.97 7.08 8.46
CA GLY A 54 -8.22 6.44 8.07
C GLY A 54 -9.32 6.67 9.10
N ASP A 55 -10.48 6.09 8.83
CA ASP A 55 -11.68 6.17 9.66
C ASP A 55 -12.52 4.89 9.49
N GLU A 56 -13.56 4.74 10.31
CA GLU A 56 -14.43 3.56 10.28
C GLU A 56 -15.30 3.45 9.02
N GLN A 57 -15.50 4.55 8.28
CA GLN A 57 -16.34 4.56 7.08
C GLN A 57 -15.58 4.15 5.82
N HIS A 58 -14.31 4.54 5.72
CA HIS A 58 -13.45 4.32 4.55
C HIS A 58 -12.33 3.31 4.81
N GLY A 59 -12.21 2.81 6.03
CA GLY A 59 -11.17 1.91 6.48
C GLY A 59 -9.90 2.63 6.93
N PHE A 60 -9.03 1.85 7.58
CA PHE A 60 -7.73 2.26 8.07
C PHE A 60 -6.64 1.89 7.06
N VAL A 61 -5.77 2.85 6.77
CA VAL A 61 -4.71 2.75 5.78
C VAL A 61 -3.36 2.89 6.46
N PHE A 62 -2.52 1.88 6.29
CA PHE A 62 -1.09 1.98 6.49
C PHE A 62 -0.43 2.26 5.16
N SER A 63 0.26 3.38 5.03
CA SER A 63 0.89 3.84 3.80
C SER A 63 2.37 4.02 4.03
N HIS A 64 3.20 3.58 3.11
CA HIS A 64 4.61 3.97 3.11
C HIS A 64 4.97 4.57 1.77
N THR A 65 5.27 5.86 1.84
CA THR A 65 5.62 6.67 0.68
C THR A 65 7.13 6.74 0.58
N PHE A 66 7.65 6.51 -0.62
CA PHE A 66 9.07 6.51 -0.95
C PHE A 66 9.27 7.02 -2.37
N PHE A 67 10.52 7.31 -2.74
CA PHE A 67 10.85 7.66 -4.12
C PHE A 67 11.84 6.66 -4.71
N ILE A 68 11.75 6.48 -6.02
CA ILE A 68 12.73 5.76 -6.82
C ILE A 68 13.48 6.80 -7.65
N LYS A 69 14.80 6.68 -7.74
CA LYS A 69 15.61 7.54 -8.62
C LYS A 69 15.28 7.19 -10.07
N ASP A 70 14.94 8.20 -10.86
CA ASP A 70 14.61 8.04 -12.27
C ASP A 70 15.22 9.18 -13.06
N SER A 71 16.21 8.88 -13.90
CA SER A 71 16.95 9.86 -14.68
C SER A 71 16.10 10.62 -15.70
N LEU A 72 14.95 10.05 -16.11
CA LEU A 72 14.05 10.64 -17.08
C LEU A 72 12.92 11.44 -16.42
N ALA A 73 12.73 11.32 -15.10
CA ALA A 73 11.70 12.05 -14.38
C ALA A 73 12.18 13.45 -13.97
N ARG A 74 11.26 14.43 -13.96
CA ARG A 74 11.55 15.79 -13.47
C ARG A 74 12.00 15.72 -12.01
N GLY A 75 13.17 16.29 -11.71
CA GLY A 75 13.75 16.24 -10.37
C GLY A 75 14.43 14.90 -10.03
N PHE A 76 14.64 14.04 -11.03
CA PHE A 76 15.34 12.76 -10.95
C PHE A 76 14.74 11.72 -9.99
N GLN A 77 13.45 11.85 -9.69
CA GLN A 77 12.77 11.04 -8.70
C GLN A 77 11.29 10.81 -9.08
N ARG A 78 10.80 9.59 -8.85
CA ARG A 78 9.38 9.23 -8.94
C ARG A 78 8.87 8.75 -7.59
N TRP A 79 7.78 9.36 -7.14
CA TRP A 79 7.14 9.04 -5.87
C TRP A 79 6.17 7.87 -6.03
N TYR A 80 6.28 6.91 -5.11
CA TYR A 80 5.42 5.75 -5.01
C TYR A 80 4.97 5.57 -3.56
N SER A 81 3.88 4.84 -3.37
CA SER A 81 3.45 4.41 -2.05
C SER A 81 2.99 2.97 -2.10
N ILE A 82 3.44 2.18 -1.12
CA ILE A 82 2.87 0.86 -0.83
C ILE A 82 1.84 1.07 0.29
N ILE A 83 0.60 0.67 0.05
CA ILE A 83 -0.50 0.84 0.98
C ILE A 83 -1.10 -0.50 1.39
N THR A 84 -1.63 -0.56 2.60
CA THR A 84 -2.44 -1.66 3.11
C THR A 84 -3.70 -1.06 3.72
N ILE A 85 -4.86 -1.58 3.34
CA ILE A 85 -6.17 -1.08 3.79
C ILE A 85 -6.87 -2.19 4.57
N MET A 86 -7.39 -1.86 5.75
CA MET A 86 -8.17 -2.76 6.60
C MET A 86 -9.47 -2.07 7.00
N MET A 87 -10.58 -2.81 7.00
CA MET A 87 -11.89 -2.26 7.38
C MET A 87 -12.12 -2.24 8.89
N ASP A 88 -11.24 -2.88 9.66
CA ASP A 88 -11.32 -2.97 11.11
C ASP A 88 -10.07 -2.35 11.74
N GLN A 89 -10.20 -1.85 12.97
CA GLN A 89 -9.10 -1.36 13.81
C GLN A 89 -8.07 -2.46 14.15
N CYS A 90 -8.32 -3.72 13.77
CA CYS A 90 -7.38 -4.84 13.87
C CYS A 90 -5.98 -4.55 13.27
N LEU A 91 -5.84 -3.59 12.34
CA LEU A 91 -4.52 -3.13 11.87
C LEU A 91 -3.65 -2.58 13.01
N ILE A 92 -4.26 -2.02 14.06
CA ILE A 92 -3.59 -1.56 15.27
C ILE A 92 -3.05 -2.74 16.09
N CYS A 93 -3.84 -3.81 16.25
CA CYS A 93 -3.42 -5.03 16.96
C CYS A 93 -2.27 -5.75 16.24
N LEU A 94 -2.29 -5.71 14.90
CA LEU A 94 -1.29 -6.34 14.05
C LEU A 94 -0.05 -5.46 13.81
N LYS A 95 -0.03 -4.22 14.31
CA LYS A 95 1.00 -3.21 14.03
C LYS A 95 2.41 -3.73 14.32
N GLU A 96 2.66 -4.36 15.46
CA GLU A 96 4.00 -4.84 15.82
C GLU A 96 4.47 -6.02 14.94
N GLU A 97 3.60 -6.99 14.66
CA GLU A 97 3.92 -8.13 13.79
C GLU A 97 4.07 -7.70 12.33
N TRP A 98 3.19 -6.83 11.84
CA TRP A 98 3.25 -6.31 10.49
C TRP A 98 4.42 -5.38 10.27
N MET A 99 4.75 -4.49 11.21
CA MET A 99 5.90 -3.59 11.04
C MET A 99 7.20 -4.36 10.76
N ASN A 100 7.36 -5.58 11.28
CA ASN A 100 8.49 -6.44 10.93
C ASN A 100 8.39 -7.01 9.51
N LYS A 101 7.21 -7.41 9.03
CA LYS A 101 6.99 -7.85 7.63
C LYS A 101 7.12 -6.69 6.64
N VAL A 102 6.68 -5.49 7.01
CA VAL A 102 6.82 -4.28 6.20
C VAL A 102 8.29 -3.84 6.16
N LYS A 103 9.06 -3.96 7.26
CA LYS A 103 10.54 -3.79 7.22
C LYS A 103 11.21 -4.74 6.23
N VAL A 104 10.74 -5.99 6.14
CA VAL A 104 11.23 -6.96 5.14
C VAL A 104 10.91 -6.47 3.73
N LEU A 105 9.68 -6.02 3.47
CA LEU A 105 9.29 -5.41 2.19
C LEU A 105 10.12 -4.16 1.86
N PHE A 106 10.41 -3.30 2.85
CA PHE A 106 11.26 -2.13 2.68
C PHE A 106 12.71 -2.48 2.35
N LYS A 107 13.22 -3.57 2.93
CA LYS A 107 14.55 -4.08 2.57
C LYS A 107 14.57 -4.44 1.08
N PHE A 108 13.53 -5.06 0.55
CA PHE A 108 13.43 -5.33 -0.88
C PHE A 108 13.36 -4.06 -1.74
N THR A 109 12.64 -3.01 -1.31
CA THR A 109 12.59 -1.75 -2.07
C THR A 109 13.91 -0.98 -2.09
N LYS A 110 14.77 -1.16 -1.06
CA LYS A 110 16.06 -0.46 -0.94
C LYS A 110 17.27 -1.25 -1.44
N VAL A 111 17.11 -2.55 -1.70
CA VAL A 111 18.21 -3.41 -2.20
C VAL A 111 18.66 -3.02 -3.60
N ASP A 112 17.83 -2.33 -4.38
CA ASP A 112 18.13 -1.89 -5.75
C ASP A 112 18.21 -0.34 -5.94
N SER A 113 18.44 0.43 -4.86
CA SER A 113 18.47 1.92 -4.87
C SER A 113 19.86 2.56 -4.80
#